data_AF-A0A031FY23-F1
#
_entry.id   AF-A0A031FY23-F1
#
_cell.length_a   1.000
_cell.length_b   1.000
_cell.length_c   1.000
_cell.angle_alpha   90.00
_cell.angle_beta   90.00
_cell.angle_gamma   90.00
#
_symmetry.space_group_name_H-M   'P 1'
#
loop_
_entity.id
_entity.type
_entity.pdbx_description
1 polymer ?
#
loop_
_entity_poly.entity_id
_entity_poly.type
_entity_poly.pdbx_seq_one_letter_code
_entity_poly.pdbx_strand_id
1 'polypeptide(L)'
;MSDATGTRDDWERRLEMVWADADDTRPDELRSAMSAVLAERADDDARVLFELASVEDFLGEEAAAIPLYRESLAAGLSAPFDSQAIIQLASSLRNVGDASGAISVLKEISPTDPLARAAEAFRALALYDDDKPVRALRTALDALSHEVPMYGRALGSYAAGLRSRPRIRVIAVALVVKDGYVLGEEYAASSVRRAFLRAPGGGVQPGERAEAAVRREIAEELGATVTGAGLLGVIENIFDNEGRQGHEIAYVFAVRSPELESLPRDSRLPVLDGDTTVGWYRLADLGADTLPFYPAGALDLPRGQG
;
A
#
# COMPACT_ATOMS: atom_id res chain seq x y z
N MET A 1 33.54 39.89 -7.52
CA MET A 1 32.53 39.06 -6.81
C MET A 1 31.11 39.55 -7.17
N SER A 2 30.73 39.51 -8.46
CA SER A 2 29.41 39.98 -8.93
C SER A 2 28.91 39.22 -10.18
N ASP A 3 29.32 37.96 -10.38
CA ASP A 3 29.03 37.21 -11.62
C ASP A 3 28.13 35.98 -11.39
N ALA A 4 28.23 35.32 -10.23
CA ALA A 4 27.54 34.06 -9.96
C ALA A 4 26.00 34.16 -9.90
N THR A 5 25.45 35.34 -9.56
CA THR A 5 24.00 35.57 -9.54
C THR A 5 23.42 35.76 -10.94
N GLY A 6 24.16 36.40 -11.85
CA GLY A 6 23.72 36.60 -13.23
C GLY A 6 23.69 35.31 -14.05
N THR A 7 24.66 34.41 -13.81
CA THR A 7 24.73 33.10 -14.50
C THR A 7 23.67 32.13 -14.00
N ARG A 8 23.34 32.14 -12.70
CA ARG A 8 22.27 31.29 -12.14
C ARG A 8 20.90 31.66 -12.72
N ASP A 9 20.59 32.96 -12.77
CA ASP A 9 19.34 33.46 -13.34
C ASP A 9 19.24 33.21 -14.86
N ASP A 10 20.38 33.11 -15.55
CA ASP A 10 20.41 32.76 -16.97
C ASP A 10 20.15 31.27 -17.23
N TRP A 11 20.73 30.39 -16.42
CA TRP A 11 20.52 28.95 -16.53
C TRP A 11 19.06 28.56 -16.27
N GLU A 12 18.45 29.08 -15.20
CA GLU A 12 17.02 28.81 -14.89
C GLU A 12 16.10 29.31 -16.02
N ARG A 13 16.38 30.48 -16.59
CA ARG A 13 15.58 31.01 -17.71
C ARG A 13 15.66 30.13 -18.95
N ARG A 14 16.83 29.53 -19.22
CA ARG A 14 16.99 28.61 -20.35
C ARG A 14 16.27 27.28 -20.12
N LEU A 15 16.24 26.77 -18.88
CA LEU A 15 15.36 25.65 -18.53
C LEU A 15 13.90 25.98 -18.77
N GLU A 16 13.44 27.15 -18.28
CA GLU A 16 12.06 27.60 -18.48
C GLU A 16 11.69 27.68 -19.97
N MET A 17 12.61 28.14 -20.83
CA MET A 17 12.42 28.15 -22.28
C MET A 17 12.30 26.75 -22.88
N VAL A 18 13.15 25.80 -22.47
CA VAL A 18 13.04 24.40 -22.92
C VAL A 18 11.70 23.81 -22.51
N TRP A 19 11.26 24.04 -21.27
CA TRP A 19 9.97 23.57 -20.78
C TRP A 19 8.77 24.24 -21.46
N ALA A 20 8.88 25.52 -21.82
CA ALA A 20 7.81 26.23 -22.55
C ALA A 20 7.57 25.65 -23.95
N ASP A 21 8.61 25.09 -24.58
CA ASP A 21 8.57 24.48 -25.91
C ASP A 21 8.50 22.94 -25.87
N ALA A 22 8.36 22.33 -24.67
CA ALA A 22 8.36 20.88 -24.49
C ALA A 22 7.19 20.21 -25.21
N ASP A 23 7.50 19.08 -25.87
CA ASP A 23 6.57 18.37 -26.76
C ASP A 23 6.87 16.87 -26.71
N ASP A 24 5.91 16.11 -26.19
CA ASP A 24 6.02 14.65 -26.01
C ASP A 24 6.02 13.89 -27.34
N THR A 25 5.60 14.53 -28.43
CA THR A 25 5.68 13.96 -29.79
C THR A 25 7.07 14.08 -30.41
N ARG A 26 7.98 14.85 -29.80
CA ARG A 26 9.37 15.07 -30.25
C ARG A 26 10.39 14.77 -29.13
N PRO A 27 10.44 13.53 -28.63
CA PRO A 27 11.25 13.15 -27.46
C PRO A 27 12.75 13.42 -27.64
N ASP A 28 13.30 13.13 -28.82
CA ASP A 28 14.74 13.32 -29.08
C ASP A 28 15.14 14.80 -29.09
N GLU A 29 14.25 15.69 -29.57
CA GLU A 29 14.48 17.14 -29.56
C GLU A 29 14.44 17.68 -28.12
N LEU A 30 13.46 17.25 -27.31
CA LEU A 30 13.37 17.65 -25.90
C LEU A 30 14.59 17.19 -25.11
N ARG A 31 14.97 15.90 -25.20
CA ARG A 31 16.16 15.36 -24.51
C ARG A 31 17.42 16.09 -24.93
N SER A 32 17.60 16.37 -26.23
CA SER A 32 18.76 17.09 -26.74
C SER A 32 18.82 18.54 -26.23
N ALA A 33 17.69 19.25 -26.27
CA ALA A 33 17.60 20.62 -25.80
C ALA A 33 17.85 20.72 -24.29
N MET A 34 17.24 19.84 -23.49
CA MET A 34 17.47 19.79 -22.05
C MET A 34 18.92 19.44 -21.72
N SER A 35 19.47 18.39 -22.33
CA SER A 35 20.86 17.95 -22.09
C SER A 35 21.87 19.07 -22.36
N ALA A 36 21.63 19.89 -23.38
CA ALA A 36 22.51 21.03 -23.70
C ALA A 36 22.55 22.08 -22.57
N VAL A 37 21.44 22.29 -21.85
CA VAL A 37 21.37 23.20 -20.71
C VAL A 37 21.96 22.55 -19.44
N LEU A 38 21.67 21.26 -19.22
CA LEU A 38 22.10 20.54 -18.03
C LEU A 38 23.62 20.31 -17.97
N ALA A 39 24.29 20.14 -19.12
CA ALA A 39 25.74 19.91 -19.22
C ALA A 39 26.62 21.05 -18.65
N GLU A 40 26.04 22.19 -18.28
CA GLU A 40 26.74 23.31 -17.64
C GLU A 40 26.97 23.13 -16.15
N ARG A 41 26.36 22.11 -15.54
CA ARG A 41 26.50 21.75 -14.13
C ARG A 41 26.98 20.31 -13.99
N ALA A 42 27.35 19.94 -12.76
CA ALA A 42 27.79 18.57 -12.47
C ALA A 42 26.63 17.58 -12.61
N ASP A 43 26.91 16.38 -13.09
CA ASP A 43 25.91 15.33 -13.30
C ASP A 43 25.24 14.87 -11.99
N ASP A 44 25.90 15.07 -10.84
CA ASP A 44 25.38 14.76 -9.50
C ASP A 44 24.70 15.95 -8.80
N ASP A 45 24.54 17.09 -9.48
CA ASP A 45 23.78 18.24 -8.96
C ASP A 45 22.29 17.86 -8.81
N ALA A 46 21.75 18.05 -7.61
CA ALA A 46 20.36 17.71 -7.29
C ALA A 46 19.35 18.31 -8.29
N ARG A 47 19.57 19.56 -8.74
CA ARG A 47 18.70 20.25 -9.68
C ARG A 47 18.83 19.67 -11.10
N VAL A 48 20.02 19.23 -11.50
CA VAL A 48 20.23 18.53 -12.78
C VAL A 48 19.49 17.20 -12.80
N LEU A 49 19.65 16.40 -11.74
CA LEU A 49 18.97 15.12 -11.59
C LEU A 49 17.44 15.28 -11.61
N PHE A 50 16.92 16.33 -10.96
CA PHE A 50 15.51 16.65 -10.98
C PHE A 50 15.00 16.92 -12.41
N GLU A 51 15.67 17.80 -13.15
CA GLU A 51 15.24 18.16 -14.50
C GLU A 51 15.32 16.99 -15.48
N LEU A 52 16.34 16.13 -15.34
CA LEU A 52 16.44 14.89 -16.11
C LEU A 52 15.28 13.94 -15.79
N ALA A 53 14.95 13.78 -14.50
CA ALA A 53 13.81 12.97 -14.06
C ALA A 53 12.49 13.51 -14.65
N SER A 54 12.29 14.83 -14.60
CA SER A 54 11.10 15.49 -15.15
C SER A 54 10.97 15.29 -16.66
N VAL A 55 12.07 15.28 -17.42
CA VAL A 55 12.01 14.96 -18.87
C VAL A 55 11.54 13.54 -19.10
N GLU A 56 12.12 12.55 -18.40
CA GLU A 56 11.72 11.15 -18.57
C GLU A 56 10.26 10.93 -18.14
N ASP A 57 9.83 11.53 -17.03
CA ASP A 57 8.44 11.47 -16.56
C ASP A 57 7.46 12.11 -17.56
N PHE A 58 7.80 13.29 -18.09
CA PHE A 58 7.01 13.97 -19.11
C PHE A 58 6.85 13.15 -20.40
N LEU A 59 7.87 12.37 -20.77
CA LEU A 59 7.86 11.49 -21.94
C LEU A 59 7.18 10.12 -21.67
N GLY A 60 6.65 9.89 -20.46
CA GLY A 60 6.02 8.62 -20.08
C GLY A 60 7.02 7.49 -19.85
N GLU A 61 8.26 7.83 -19.49
CA GLU A 61 9.33 6.89 -19.13
C GLU A 61 9.51 6.85 -17.61
N GLU A 62 8.43 6.55 -16.88
CA GLU A 62 8.40 6.65 -15.41
C GLU A 62 9.43 5.75 -14.73
N ALA A 63 9.69 4.56 -15.31
CA ALA A 63 10.71 3.64 -14.81
C ALA A 63 12.12 4.24 -14.84
N ALA A 64 12.42 5.12 -15.82
CA ALA A 64 13.68 5.85 -15.90
C ALA A 64 13.69 7.09 -15.00
N ALA A 65 12.55 7.76 -14.83
CA ALA A 65 12.42 8.94 -13.98
C ALA A 65 12.58 8.64 -12.47
N ILE A 66 12.02 7.53 -11.99
CA ILE A 66 12.00 7.16 -10.57
C ILE A 66 13.38 7.17 -9.90
N PRO A 67 14.43 6.48 -10.42
CA PRO A 67 15.76 6.52 -9.80
C PRO A 67 16.33 7.94 -9.76
N LEU A 68 16.12 8.75 -10.81
CA LEU A 68 16.62 10.12 -10.89
C LEU A 68 15.97 11.05 -9.86
N TYR A 69 14.65 10.97 -9.67
CA TYR A 69 13.98 11.72 -8.61
C TYR A 69 14.50 11.33 -7.22
N ARG A 70 14.71 10.03 -6.97
CA ARG A 70 15.25 9.55 -5.68
C ARG A 70 16.67 10.08 -5.44
N GLU A 71 17.53 10.04 -6.45
CA GLU A 71 18.90 10.57 -6.38
C GLU A 71 18.90 12.08 -6.17
N SER A 72 18.05 12.82 -6.90
CA SER A 72 17.88 14.27 -6.73
C SER A 72 17.48 14.65 -5.30
N LEU A 73 16.49 13.96 -4.73
CA LEU A 73 16.05 14.16 -3.34
C LEU A 73 17.18 13.82 -2.34
N ALA A 74 17.89 12.72 -2.56
CA ALA A 74 19.02 12.32 -1.71
C ALA A 74 20.20 13.31 -1.76
N ALA A 75 20.40 13.97 -2.89
CA ALA A 75 21.42 15.01 -3.08
C ALA A 75 21.06 16.35 -2.42
N GLY A 76 19.84 16.50 -1.86
CA GLY A 76 19.43 17.70 -1.12
C GLY A 76 18.85 18.80 -2.02
N LEU A 77 17.87 18.44 -2.85
CA LEU A 77 17.13 19.38 -3.67
C LEU A 77 16.50 20.49 -2.81
N SER A 78 16.62 21.75 -3.23
CA SER A 78 16.12 22.90 -2.47
C SER A 78 14.68 23.26 -2.85
N ALA A 79 13.93 23.80 -1.89
CA ALA A 79 12.61 24.35 -2.15
C ALA A 79 12.61 25.40 -3.30
N PRO A 80 11.58 25.40 -4.16
CA PRO A 80 10.36 24.59 -4.09
C PRO A 80 10.47 23.20 -4.77
N PHE A 81 11.65 22.83 -5.28
CA PHE A 81 11.80 21.69 -6.17
C PHE A 81 11.78 20.34 -5.44
N ASP A 82 12.12 20.31 -4.16
CA ASP A 82 11.97 19.13 -3.28
C ASP A 82 10.52 18.62 -3.26
N SER A 83 9.55 19.47 -2.93
CA SER A 83 8.13 19.11 -2.89
C SER A 83 7.58 18.78 -4.29
N GLN A 84 8.09 19.43 -5.34
CA GLN A 84 7.76 19.07 -6.73
C GLN A 84 8.26 17.68 -7.10
N ALA A 85 9.51 17.36 -6.77
CA ALA A 85 10.12 16.06 -7.01
C ALA A 85 9.38 14.95 -6.28
N ILE A 86 8.95 15.18 -5.02
CA ILE A 86 8.15 14.19 -4.27
C ILE A 86 6.81 13.93 -4.98
N ILE A 87 6.10 14.98 -5.42
CA ILE A 87 4.81 14.82 -6.10
C ILE A 87 4.97 14.09 -7.44
N GLN A 88 5.98 14.48 -8.24
CA GLN A 88 6.24 13.86 -9.54
C GLN A 88 6.68 12.41 -9.37
N LEU A 89 7.62 12.12 -8.47
CA LEU A 89 8.01 10.76 -8.10
C LEU A 89 6.80 9.92 -7.68
N ALA A 90 5.89 10.46 -6.88
CA ALA A 90 4.68 9.74 -6.47
C ALA A 90 3.77 9.42 -7.66
N SER A 91 3.64 10.36 -8.61
CA SER A 91 2.91 10.12 -9.85
C SER A 91 3.55 9.01 -10.67
N SER A 92 4.87 9.05 -10.86
CA SER A 92 5.61 8.04 -11.61
C SER A 92 5.51 6.65 -10.96
N LEU A 93 5.66 6.57 -9.63
CA LEU A 93 5.46 5.33 -8.85
C LEU A 93 4.07 4.74 -9.05
N ARG A 94 3.03 5.58 -9.04
CA ARG A 94 1.65 5.14 -9.27
C ARG A 94 1.46 4.59 -10.69
N ASN A 95 2.02 5.25 -11.70
CA ASN A 95 1.90 4.82 -13.10
C ASN A 95 2.58 3.46 -13.35
N VAL A 96 3.67 3.15 -12.64
CA VAL A 96 4.31 1.81 -12.69
C VAL A 96 3.65 0.77 -11.77
N GLY A 97 2.54 1.11 -11.10
CA GLY A 97 1.77 0.21 -10.24
C GLY A 97 2.22 0.16 -8.78
N ASP A 98 3.21 0.97 -8.36
CA ASP A 98 3.65 1.09 -6.97
C ASP A 98 2.85 2.17 -6.22
N ALA A 99 1.55 1.93 -6.07
CA ALA A 99 0.65 2.85 -5.38
C ALA A 99 1.01 3.02 -3.88
N SER A 100 1.48 1.95 -3.23
CA SER A 100 1.92 1.97 -1.84
C SER A 100 3.20 2.80 -1.63
N GLY A 101 4.16 2.73 -2.56
CA GLY A 101 5.33 3.60 -2.60
C GLY A 101 4.94 5.07 -2.78
N ALA A 102 4.03 5.36 -3.72
CA ALA A 102 3.52 6.71 -3.95
C ALA A 102 2.87 7.32 -2.70
N ILE A 103 2.03 6.55 -1.98
CA ILE A 103 1.44 6.99 -0.70
C ILE A 103 2.51 7.31 0.34
N SER A 104 3.62 6.56 0.34
CA SER A 104 4.67 6.68 1.36
C SER A 104 5.45 7.98 1.18
N VAL A 105 5.90 8.29 -0.04
CA VAL A 105 6.67 9.52 -0.30
C VAL A 105 5.81 10.78 -0.12
N LEU A 106 4.52 10.76 -0.49
CA LEU A 106 3.63 11.92 -0.34
C LEU A 106 3.38 12.34 1.12
N LYS A 107 3.59 11.44 2.09
CA LYS A 107 3.48 11.78 3.52
C LYS A 107 4.60 12.67 4.04
N GLU A 108 5.70 12.78 3.30
CA GLU A 108 6.86 13.58 3.69
C GLU A 108 6.60 15.08 3.51
N ILE A 109 5.63 15.45 2.64
CA ILE A 109 5.25 16.83 2.42
C ILE A 109 4.53 17.40 3.65
N SER A 110 5.05 18.50 4.18
CA SER A 110 4.47 19.19 5.32
C SER A 110 3.05 19.71 5.02
N PRO A 111 2.09 19.65 5.96
CA PRO A 111 0.78 20.30 5.81
C PRO A 111 0.84 21.82 5.59
N THR A 112 1.97 22.46 5.91
CA THR A 112 2.19 23.90 5.68
C THR A 112 2.92 24.20 4.37
N ASP A 113 3.31 23.17 3.62
CA ASP A 113 3.97 23.32 2.32
C ASP A 113 2.99 23.96 1.31
N PRO A 114 3.45 24.90 0.45
CA PRO A 114 2.61 25.49 -0.60
C PRO A 114 1.95 24.46 -1.53
N LEU A 115 2.56 23.29 -1.74
CA LEU A 115 2.07 22.20 -2.58
C LEU A 115 1.33 21.11 -1.80
N ALA A 116 1.09 21.27 -0.49
CA ALA A 116 0.42 20.27 0.33
C ALA A 116 -0.96 19.85 -0.23
N ARG A 117 -1.71 20.79 -0.83
CA ARG A 117 -3.02 20.49 -1.43
C ARG A 117 -2.89 19.68 -2.73
N ALA A 118 -1.88 19.96 -3.54
CA ALA A 118 -1.56 19.15 -4.70
C ALA A 118 -1.14 17.73 -4.26
N ALA A 119 -0.29 17.62 -3.25
CA ALA A 119 0.14 16.34 -2.69
C ALA A 119 -1.04 15.49 -2.22
N GLU A 120 -2.03 16.07 -1.52
CA GLU A 120 -3.23 15.34 -1.10
C GLU A 120 -4.10 14.87 -2.28
N ALA A 121 -4.12 15.60 -3.41
CA ALA A 121 -4.81 15.15 -4.61
C ALA A 121 -4.13 13.90 -5.22
N PHE A 122 -2.79 13.92 -5.38
CA PHE A 122 -2.05 12.74 -5.85
C PHE A 122 -2.12 11.58 -4.85
N ARG A 123 -2.16 11.87 -3.55
CA ARG A 123 -2.33 10.86 -2.50
C ARG A 123 -3.70 10.21 -2.57
N ALA A 124 -4.75 10.98 -2.89
CA ALA A 124 -6.08 10.42 -3.11
C ALA A 124 -6.09 9.46 -4.31
N LEU A 125 -5.40 9.78 -5.41
CA LEU A 125 -5.24 8.87 -6.56
C LEU A 125 -4.49 7.59 -6.15
N ALA A 126 -3.34 7.72 -5.48
CA ALA A 126 -2.58 6.57 -5.02
C ALA A 126 -3.36 5.69 -4.03
N LEU A 127 -4.15 6.29 -3.12
CA LEU A 127 -5.06 5.55 -2.24
C LEU A 127 -6.17 4.82 -3.01
N TYR A 128 -6.62 5.35 -4.14
CA TYR A 128 -7.63 4.67 -4.96
C TYR A 128 -7.03 3.45 -5.65
N ASP A 129 -5.85 3.60 -6.25
CA ASP A 129 -5.14 2.52 -6.94
C ASP A 129 -4.70 1.40 -5.97
N ASP A 130 -4.46 1.75 -4.71
CA ASP A 130 -4.14 0.83 -3.61
C ASP A 130 -5.40 0.21 -2.93
N ASP A 131 -6.53 0.14 -3.65
CA ASP A 131 -7.85 -0.36 -3.21
C ASP A 131 -8.37 0.23 -1.89
N LYS A 132 -8.07 1.50 -1.61
CA LYS A 132 -8.55 2.27 -0.45
C LYS A 132 -9.49 3.41 -0.86
N PRO A 133 -10.56 3.16 -1.64
CA PRO A 133 -11.39 4.21 -2.27
C PRO A 133 -12.08 5.15 -1.27
N VAL A 134 -12.42 4.68 -0.07
CA VAL A 134 -13.00 5.56 0.96
C VAL A 134 -11.97 6.49 1.58
N ARG A 135 -10.73 6.03 1.76
CA ARG A 135 -9.64 6.91 2.22
C ARG A 135 -9.28 7.90 1.13
N ALA A 136 -9.24 7.47 -0.14
CA ALA A 136 -9.05 8.33 -1.29
C ALA A 136 -10.09 9.47 -1.34
N LEU A 137 -11.38 9.12 -1.33
CA LEU A 137 -12.46 10.12 -1.40
C LEU A 137 -12.46 11.05 -0.17
N ARG A 138 -12.20 10.52 1.02
CA ARG A 138 -12.07 11.35 2.23
C ARG A 138 -10.94 12.37 2.07
N THR A 139 -9.79 11.93 1.57
CA THR A 139 -8.61 12.79 1.37
C THR A 139 -8.90 13.90 0.37
N ALA A 140 -9.51 13.56 -0.78
CA ALA A 140 -9.88 14.53 -1.80
C ALA A 140 -10.94 15.55 -1.31
N LEU A 141 -12.00 15.09 -0.61
CA LEU A 141 -13.04 15.98 -0.09
C LEU A 141 -12.54 16.87 1.03
N ASP A 142 -11.65 16.37 1.89
CA ASP A 142 -11.02 17.16 2.95
C ASP A 142 -10.14 18.27 2.34
N ALA A 143 -9.29 17.93 1.37
CA ALA A 143 -8.48 18.92 0.66
C ALA A 143 -9.35 19.98 -0.03
N LEU A 144 -10.38 19.56 -0.78
CA LEU A 144 -11.32 20.46 -1.45
C LEU A 144 -12.07 21.36 -0.47
N SER A 145 -12.37 20.88 0.75
CA SER A 145 -13.13 21.64 1.74
C SER A 145 -12.47 22.98 2.11
N HIS A 146 -11.14 23.08 1.99
CA HIS A 146 -10.39 24.30 2.24
C HIS A 146 -10.44 25.30 1.07
N GLU A 147 -10.71 24.83 -0.15
CA GLU A 147 -10.71 25.62 -1.38
C GLU A 147 -12.10 26.17 -1.76
N VAL A 148 -13.17 25.70 -1.11
CA VAL A 148 -14.55 26.14 -1.39
C VAL A 148 -15.23 26.79 -0.17
N PRO A 149 -14.93 28.06 0.17
CA PRO A 149 -15.39 28.70 1.42
C PRO A 149 -16.88 28.58 1.72
N MET A 150 -17.74 28.68 0.70
CA MET A 150 -19.20 28.60 0.87
C MET A 150 -19.68 27.22 1.34
N TYR A 151 -19.02 26.14 0.92
CA TYR A 151 -19.43 24.75 1.19
C TYR A 151 -18.39 23.93 1.97
N GLY A 152 -17.26 24.53 2.35
CA GLY A 152 -16.14 23.85 2.99
C GLY A 152 -16.53 23.09 4.25
N ARG A 153 -17.31 23.72 5.15
CA ARG A 153 -17.83 23.05 6.36
C ARG A 153 -18.62 21.78 6.02
N ALA A 154 -19.47 21.83 5.00
CA ALA A 154 -20.30 20.69 4.61
C ALA A 154 -19.43 19.57 4.03
N LEU A 155 -18.48 19.89 3.14
CA LEU A 155 -17.55 18.91 2.58
C LEU A 155 -16.68 18.25 3.65
N GLY A 156 -16.12 19.02 4.58
CA GLY A 156 -15.37 18.47 5.71
C GLY A 156 -16.20 17.53 6.57
N SER A 157 -17.47 17.88 6.83
CA SER A 157 -18.40 16.99 7.54
C SER A 157 -18.69 15.71 6.77
N TYR A 158 -18.86 15.76 5.44
CA TYR A 158 -19.05 14.56 4.62
C TYR A 158 -17.79 13.71 4.57
N ALA A 159 -16.61 14.31 4.43
CA ALA A 159 -15.32 13.60 4.47
C ALA A 159 -15.15 12.84 5.80
N ALA A 160 -15.40 13.51 6.93
CA ALA A 160 -15.38 12.91 8.27
C ALA A 160 -16.46 11.82 8.45
N GLY A 161 -17.59 11.94 7.77
CA GLY A 161 -18.71 10.99 7.80
C GLY A 161 -18.56 9.79 6.87
N LEU A 162 -17.69 9.84 5.86
CA LEU A 162 -17.52 8.75 4.89
C LEU A 162 -17.09 7.44 5.55
N ARG A 163 -17.74 6.34 5.17
CA ARG A 163 -17.46 4.98 5.64
C ARG A 163 -17.38 4.03 4.46
N SER A 164 -16.60 2.96 4.60
CA SER A 164 -16.63 1.84 3.66
C SER A 164 -18.04 1.29 3.58
N ARG A 165 -18.52 1.05 2.36
CA ARG A 165 -19.79 0.36 2.16
C ARG A 165 -19.65 -1.08 2.67
N PRO A 166 -20.68 -1.64 3.32
CA PRO A 166 -20.69 -3.06 3.63
C PRO A 166 -20.51 -3.86 2.34
N ARG A 167 -19.55 -4.78 2.34
CA ARG A 167 -19.29 -5.71 1.24
C ARG A 167 -19.11 -7.10 1.81
N ILE A 168 -19.63 -8.09 1.10
CA ILE A 168 -19.29 -9.49 1.36
C ILE A 168 -17.89 -9.72 0.81
N ARG A 169 -16.96 -10.15 1.65
CA ARG A 169 -15.60 -10.51 1.24
C ARG A 169 -15.51 -12.01 1.01
N VAL A 170 -14.85 -12.43 -0.07
CA VAL A 170 -14.44 -13.83 -0.21
C VAL A 170 -13.03 -13.93 0.35
N ILE A 171 -12.80 -14.88 1.25
CA ILE A 171 -11.49 -15.12 1.86
C ILE A 171 -11.09 -16.59 1.69
N ALA A 172 -9.80 -16.86 1.75
CA ALA A 172 -9.25 -18.21 1.78
C ALA A 172 -8.29 -18.34 2.95
N VAL A 173 -8.54 -19.31 3.83
CA VAL A 173 -7.80 -19.48 5.08
C VAL A 173 -7.20 -20.87 5.21
N ALA A 174 -6.05 -20.95 5.86
CA ALA A 174 -5.29 -22.17 6.09
C ALA A 174 -5.58 -22.76 7.48
N LEU A 175 -5.97 -24.03 7.51
CA LEU A 175 -5.89 -24.87 8.69
C LEU A 175 -4.66 -25.77 8.61
N VAL A 176 -3.62 -25.38 9.33
CA VAL A 176 -2.44 -26.21 9.57
C VAL A 176 -2.61 -26.87 10.93
N VAL A 177 -2.75 -28.19 10.94
CA VAL A 177 -3.00 -28.97 12.16
C VAL A 177 -1.97 -30.08 12.28
N LYS A 178 -1.36 -30.18 13.46
CA LYS A 178 -0.34 -31.19 13.76
C LYS A 178 -0.35 -31.58 15.23
N ASP A 179 -0.41 -32.89 15.51
CA ASP A 179 -0.38 -33.49 16.86
C ASP A 179 -1.40 -32.90 17.86
N GLY A 180 -2.61 -32.60 17.40
CA GLY A 180 -3.66 -32.01 18.25
C GLY A 180 -3.53 -30.50 18.48
N TYR A 181 -2.64 -29.84 17.76
CA TYR A 181 -2.51 -28.38 17.75
C TYR A 181 -2.91 -27.81 16.39
N VAL A 182 -3.41 -26.58 16.38
CA VAL A 182 -3.69 -25.78 15.18
C VAL A 182 -2.85 -24.51 15.21
N LEU A 183 -2.41 -24.10 14.04
CA LEU A 183 -1.75 -22.81 13.86
C LEU A 183 -2.81 -21.71 13.82
N GLY A 184 -2.66 -20.68 14.65
CA GLY A 184 -3.60 -19.57 14.75
C GLY A 184 -2.89 -18.23 14.86
N GLU A 185 -3.41 -17.23 14.15
CA GLU A 185 -3.04 -15.82 14.31
C GLU A 185 -3.73 -15.25 15.54
N GLU A 186 -2.95 -14.68 16.46
CA GLU A 186 -3.44 -14.17 17.73
C GLU A 186 -3.80 -12.69 17.65
N TYR A 187 -5.04 -12.38 18.03
CA TYR A 187 -5.52 -11.03 18.25
C TYR A 187 -5.72 -10.81 19.74
N ALA A 188 -4.93 -9.91 20.32
CA ALA A 188 -4.98 -9.57 21.73
C ALA A 188 -6.35 -8.97 22.13
N ALA A 189 -6.71 -9.13 23.40
CA ALA A 189 -7.88 -8.49 23.97
C ALA A 189 -7.76 -6.95 23.92
N SER A 190 -8.87 -6.28 23.63
CA SER A 190 -9.05 -4.84 23.73
C SER A 190 -10.11 -4.48 24.77
N SER A 191 -10.34 -3.19 25.02
CA SER A 191 -11.41 -2.73 25.92
C SER A 191 -12.81 -3.10 25.46
N VAL A 192 -12.98 -3.49 24.19
CA VAL A 192 -14.28 -3.78 23.57
C VAL A 192 -14.40 -5.23 23.09
N ARG A 193 -13.30 -6.00 23.04
CA ARG A 193 -13.30 -7.38 22.52
C ARG A 193 -12.32 -8.27 23.28
N ARG A 194 -12.75 -9.49 23.61
CA ARG A 194 -11.86 -10.54 24.15
C ARG A 194 -10.82 -10.99 23.11
N ALA A 195 -9.74 -11.58 23.57
CA ALA A 195 -8.75 -12.20 22.69
C ALA A 195 -9.39 -13.32 21.85
N PHE A 196 -8.89 -13.52 20.64
CA PHE A 196 -9.36 -14.56 19.72
C PHE A 196 -8.26 -14.98 18.76
N LEU A 197 -8.45 -16.12 18.12
CA LEU A 197 -7.59 -16.63 17.06
C LEU A 197 -8.28 -16.56 15.70
N ARG A 198 -7.50 -16.38 14.65
CA ARG A 198 -7.94 -16.59 13.26
C ARG A 198 -7.08 -17.66 12.59
N ALA A 199 -7.68 -18.41 11.68
CA ALA A 199 -6.93 -19.16 10.68
C ALA A 199 -6.17 -18.15 9.79
N PRO A 200 -4.85 -18.31 9.58
CA PRO A 200 -4.07 -17.44 8.70
C PRO A 200 -4.59 -17.44 7.26
N GLY A 201 -4.35 -16.36 6.53
CA GLY A 201 -4.83 -16.16 5.16
C GLY A 201 -5.71 -14.92 5.01
N GLY A 202 -6.05 -14.62 3.76
CA GLY A 202 -6.62 -13.32 3.41
C GLY A 202 -7.64 -13.34 2.28
N GLY A 203 -7.75 -12.21 1.59
CA GLY A 203 -8.80 -11.97 0.60
C GLY A 203 -8.53 -12.66 -0.72
N VAL A 204 -9.57 -13.23 -1.34
CA VAL A 204 -9.48 -13.72 -2.72
C VAL A 204 -9.61 -12.52 -3.67
N GLN A 205 -8.60 -12.33 -4.53
CA GLN A 205 -8.57 -11.23 -5.49
C GLN A 205 -9.46 -11.50 -6.73
N PRO A 206 -9.92 -10.46 -7.45
CA PRO A 206 -10.65 -10.65 -8.70
C PRO A 206 -9.85 -11.49 -9.71
N GLY A 207 -10.45 -12.57 -10.22
CA GLY A 207 -9.79 -13.50 -11.15
C GLY A 207 -8.92 -14.57 -10.48
N GLU A 208 -8.72 -14.50 -9.17
CA GLU A 208 -7.94 -15.44 -8.39
C GLU A 208 -8.79 -16.66 -7.94
N ARG A 209 -8.19 -17.86 -7.96
CA ARG A 209 -8.80 -19.04 -7.32
C ARG A 209 -8.56 -18.99 -5.81
N ALA A 210 -9.55 -19.39 -5.00
CA ALA A 210 -9.38 -19.44 -3.54
C ALA A 210 -8.16 -20.29 -3.08
N GLU A 211 -7.84 -21.37 -3.78
CA GLU A 211 -6.62 -22.16 -3.50
C GLU A 211 -5.33 -21.37 -3.81
N ALA A 212 -5.32 -20.56 -4.87
CA ALA A 212 -4.18 -19.69 -5.17
C ALA A 212 -4.05 -18.59 -4.10
N ALA A 213 -5.16 -18.02 -3.66
CA ALA A 213 -5.20 -17.02 -2.60
C ALA A 213 -4.57 -17.54 -1.30
N VAL A 214 -5.00 -18.71 -0.78
CA VAL A 214 -4.41 -19.24 0.47
C VAL A 214 -2.91 -19.53 0.33
N ARG A 215 -2.43 -19.91 -0.86
CA ARG A 215 -1.00 -20.12 -1.11
C ARG A 215 -0.23 -18.80 -1.11
N ARG A 216 -0.76 -17.77 -1.77
CA ARG A 216 -0.19 -16.42 -1.83
C ARG A 216 -0.13 -15.80 -0.44
N GLU A 217 -1.25 -15.78 0.28
CA GLU A 217 -1.35 -15.16 1.60
C GLU A 217 -0.40 -15.83 2.61
N ILE A 218 -0.28 -17.16 2.63
CA ILE A 218 0.70 -17.84 3.51
C ILE A 218 2.15 -17.49 3.15
N ALA A 219 2.46 -17.29 1.88
CA ALA A 219 3.79 -16.86 1.45
C ALA A 219 4.06 -15.39 1.84
N GLU A 220 3.07 -14.51 1.66
CA GLU A 220 3.16 -13.07 1.95
C GLU A 220 3.18 -12.79 3.46
N GLU A 221 2.24 -13.37 4.22
CA GLU A 221 2.07 -13.12 5.65
C GLU A 221 3.13 -13.84 6.50
N LEU A 222 3.49 -15.09 6.14
CA LEU A 222 4.29 -15.98 6.98
C LEU A 222 5.62 -16.42 6.37
N GLY A 223 5.93 -16.01 5.13
CA GLY A 223 7.15 -16.41 4.44
C GLY A 223 7.27 -17.93 4.21
N ALA A 224 6.14 -18.65 4.17
CA ALA A 224 6.12 -20.12 4.13
C ALA A 224 5.59 -20.68 2.82
N THR A 225 6.08 -21.88 2.44
CA THR A 225 5.65 -22.54 1.21
C THR A 225 4.54 -23.55 1.47
N VAL A 226 3.46 -23.49 0.69
CA VAL A 226 2.37 -24.48 0.72
C VAL A 226 2.64 -25.61 -0.27
N THR A 227 2.89 -26.83 0.22
CA THR A 227 3.13 -28.01 -0.61
C THR A 227 1.85 -28.79 -0.94
N GLY A 228 0.77 -28.57 -0.18
CA GLY A 228 -0.54 -29.15 -0.44
C GLY A 228 -1.67 -28.31 0.16
N ALA A 229 -2.77 -28.17 -0.59
CA ALA A 229 -3.97 -27.45 -0.17
C ALA A 229 -5.21 -28.25 -0.59
N GLY A 230 -5.93 -28.80 0.39
CA GLY A 230 -7.19 -29.51 0.17
C GLY A 230 -8.37 -28.74 0.74
N LEU A 231 -9.39 -28.44 -0.07
CA LEU A 231 -10.59 -27.73 0.41
C LEU A 231 -11.35 -28.61 1.41
N LEU A 232 -11.54 -28.10 2.62
CA LEU A 232 -12.33 -28.75 3.67
C LEU A 232 -13.81 -28.34 3.60
N GLY A 233 -14.08 -27.10 3.21
CA GLY A 233 -15.43 -26.57 3.10
C GLY A 233 -15.46 -25.06 2.90
N VAL A 234 -16.68 -24.52 2.82
CA VAL A 234 -16.95 -23.08 2.74
C VAL A 234 -17.83 -22.70 3.91
N ILE A 235 -17.45 -21.65 4.64
CA ILE A 235 -18.16 -21.14 5.81
C ILE A 235 -18.63 -19.71 5.52
N GLU A 236 -19.91 -19.44 5.76
CA GLU A 236 -20.43 -18.09 5.84
C GLU A 236 -20.15 -17.53 7.25
N ASN A 237 -19.32 -16.50 7.34
CA ASN A 237 -18.90 -15.88 8.59
C ASN A 237 -19.47 -14.46 8.69
N ILE A 238 -20.52 -14.29 9.48
CA ILE A 238 -21.18 -13.01 9.74
C ILE A 238 -20.86 -12.61 11.18
N PHE A 239 -20.31 -11.42 11.37
CA PHE A 239 -19.88 -10.94 12.68
C PHE A 239 -20.09 -9.44 12.83
N ASP A 240 -20.12 -8.96 14.07
CA ASP A 240 -20.07 -7.53 14.37
C ASP A 240 -18.64 -7.17 14.81
N ASN A 241 -18.10 -6.11 14.23
CA ASN A 241 -16.82 -5.53 14.60
C ASN A 241 -17.03 -4.07 15.01
N GLU A 242 -17.27 -3.86 16.30
CA GLU A 242 -17.51 -2.53 16.90
C GLU A 242 -18.69 -1.78 16.23
N GLY A 243 -19.82 -2.47 16.09
CA GLY A 243 -21.03 -1.94 15.44
C GLY A 243 -20.96 -1.94 13.90
N ARG A 244 -19.94 -2.58 13.32
CA ARG A 244 -19.83 -2.79 11.86
C ARG A 244 -20.05 -4.24 11.53
N GLN A 245 -21.10 -4.51 10.78
CA GLN A 245 -21.36 -5.84 10.26
C GLN A 245 -20.27 -6.24 9.25
N GLY A 246 -19.50 -7.26 9.61
CA GLY A 246 -18.63 -8.01 8.73
C GLY A 246 -19.38 -9.21 8.14
N HIS A 247 -19.10 -9.50 6.87
CA HIS A 247 -19.62 -10.68 6.19
C HIS A 247 -18.52 -11.23 5.28
N GLU A 248 -18.07 -12.44 5.59
CA GLU A 248 -17.08 -13.18 4.82
C GLU A 248 -17.66 -14.51 4.32
N ILE A 249 -17.32 -14.90 3.08
CA ILE A 249 -17.44 -16.27 2.58
C ILE A 249 -16.05 -16.87 2.61
N ALA A 250 -15.81 -17.77 3.57
CA ALA A 250 -14.49 -18.30 3.86
C ALA A 250 -14.31 -19.70 3.28
N TYR A 251 -13.41 -19.83 2.29
CA TYR A 251 -12.90 -21.12 1.86
C TYR A 251 -11.85 -21.60 2.86
N VAL A 252 -12.07 -22.76 3.45
CA VAL A 252 -11.18 -23.31 4.48
C VAL A 252 -10.38 -24.46 3.89
N PHE A 253 -9.06 -24.34 3.88
CA PHE A 253 -8.17 -25.35 3.32
C PHE A 253 -7.38 -26.07 4.41
N ALA A 254 -7.28 -27.41 4.31
CA ALA A 254 -6.21 -28.15 4.99
C ALA A 254 -4.91 -27.87 4.23
N VAL A 255 -3.93 -27.28 4.92
CA VAL A 255 -2.66 -26.86 4.33
C VAL A 255 -1.52 -27.70 4.88
N ARG A 256 -0.62 -28.12 3.98
CA ARG A 256 0.68 -28.71 4.29
C ARG A 256 1.78 -27.69 3.98
N SER A 257 2.61 -27.40 4.96
CA SER A 257 3.81 -26.57 4.82
C SER A 257 4.88 -27.13 5.76
N PRO A 258 6.01 -27.65 5.24
CA PRO A 258 7.10 -28.17 6.07
C PRO A 258 7.64 -27.14 7.06
N GLU A 259 7.75 -25.87 6.63
CA GLU A 259 8.26 -24.76 7.44
C GLU A 259 7.35 -24.54 8.65
N LEU A 260 6.05 -24.34 8.42
CA LEU A 260 5.07 -24.11 9.48
C LEU A 260 4.94 -25.34 10.40
N GLU A 261 4.93 -26.55 9.84
CA GLU A 261 4.86 -27.81 10.60
C GLU A 261 6.09 -28.05 11.48
N SER A 262 7.25 -27.47 11.13
CA SER A 262 8.48 -27.58 11.88
C SER A 262 8.64 -26.54 13.00
N LEU A 263 7.76 -25.53 13.05
CA LEU A 263 7.82 -24.47 14.06
C LEU A 263 7.72 -25.04 15.48
N PRO A 264 8.58 -24.61 16.42
CA PRO A 264 8.45 -24.96 17.84
C PRO A 264 7.10 -24.53 18.41
N ARG A 265 6.54 -25.28 19.36
CA ARG A 265 5.18 -25.05 19.91
C ARG A 265 5.04 -23.71 20.65
N ASP A 266 6.12 -23.25 21.25
CA ASP A 266 6.26 -22.00 21.98
C ASP A 266 6.65 -20.81 21.10
N SER A 267 6.98 -21.03 19.83
CA SER A 267 7.35 -19.96 18.91
C SER A 267 6.16 -19.06 18.55
N ARG A 268 6.46 -17.80 18.28
CA ARG A 268 5.54 -16.79 17.74
C ARG A 268 6.19 -16.16 16.53
N LEU A 269 5.61 -16.42 15.37
CA LEU A 269 6.06 -15.88 14.09
C LEU A 269 5.34 -14.54 13.86
N PRO A 270 6.04 -13.41 13.65
CA PRO A 270 5.37 -12.17 13.28
C PRO A 270 4.72 -12.30 11.90
N VAL A 271 3.51 -11.74 11.76
CA VAL A 271 2.86 -11.57 10.46
C VAL A 271 3.54 -10.40 9.75
N LEU A 272 4.06 -10.62 8.54
CA LEU A 272 4.96 -9.67 7.87
C LEU A 272 4.29 -8.34 7.48
N ASP A 273 2.98 -8.34 7.29
CA ASP A 273 2.16 -7.18 6.92
C ASP A 273 1.19 -6.72 8.04
N GLY A 274 1.38 -7.23 9.27
CA GLY A 274 0.51 -6.95 10.41
C GLY A 274 1.23 -6.84 11.76
N ASP A 275 0.52 -6.34 12.77
CA ASP A 275 1.02 -6.21 14.15
C ASP A 275 0.65 -7.44 15.02
N THR A 276 0.41 -8.59 14.40
CA THR A 276 -0.03 -9.84 15.03
C THR A 276 1.05 -10.91 14.96
N THR A 277 0.83 -12.01 15.69
CA THR A 277 1.72 -13.17 15.61
C THR A 277 0.93 -14.44 15.40
N VAL A 278 1.56 -15.39 14.72
CA VAL A 278 1.03 -16.73 14.49
C VAL A 278 1.78 -17.73 15.38
N GLY A 279 1.03 -18.65 16.00
CA GLY A 279 1.58 -19.66 16.89
C GLY A 279 0.73 -20.93 16.98
N TRP A 280 1.27 -21.95 17.66
CA TRP A 280 0.57 -23.21 17.89
C TRP A 280 -0.33 -23.14 19.11
N TYR A 281 -1.59 -23.55 18.94
CA TYR A 281 -2.60 -23.63 20.00
C TYR A 281 -3.17 -25.03 20.08
N ARG A 282 -3.34 -25.55 21.31
CA ARG A 282 -3.89 -26.88 21.51
C ARG A 282 -5.37 -26.86 21.18
N LEU A 283 -5.83 -27.75 20.30
CA LEU A 283 -7.23 -27.81 19.87
C LEU A 283 -8.20 -27.97 21.03
N ALA A 284 -7.81 -28.72 22.07
CA ALA A 284 -8.62 -28.97 23.25
C ALA A 284 -8.87 -27.73 24.13
N ASP A 285 -8.04 -26.69 23.98
CA ASP A 285 -8.14 -25.46 24.78
C ASP A 285 -9.00 -24.39 24.06
N LEU A 286 -9.35 -24.63 22.79
CA LEU A 286 -10.12 -23.71 21.95
C LEU A 286 -11.62 -23.95 22.10
N GLY A 287 -12.39 -22.87 22.09
CA GLY A 287 -13.83 -22.93 22.27
C GLY A 287 -14.48 -21.56 22.15
N ALA A 288 -15.77 -21.53 21.82
CA ALA A 288 -16.52 -20.30 21.64
C ALA A 288 -16.58 -19.44 22.92
N ASP A 289 -16.47 -20.05 24.10
CA ASP A 289 -16.51 -19.35 25.40
C ASP A 289 -15.13 -19.14 26.03
N THR A 290 -14.10 -19.84 25.56
CA THR A 290 -12.72 -19.75 26.07
C THR A 290 -11.88 -18.86 25.16
N LEU A 291 -11.23 -19.45 24.15
CA LEU A 291 -10.46 -18.77 23.12
C LEU A 291 -11.09 -19.10 21.76
N PRO A 292 -11.92 -18.21 21.21
CA PRO A 292 -12.59 -18.45 19.94
C PRO A 292 -11.60 -18.53 18.79
N PHE A 293 -11.88 -19.43 17.84
CA PHE A 293 -11.12 -19.57 16.61
C PHE A 293 -12.03 -19.26 15.41
N TYR A 294 -11.60 -18.35 14.55
CA TYR A 294 -12.37 -17.90 13.39
C TYR A 294 -11.75 -18.35 12.05
N PRO A 295 -12.58 -18.61 11.01
CA PRO A 295 -14.03 -18.50 11.02
C PRO A 295 -14.70 -19.57 11.89
N ALA A 296 -15.82 -19.22 12.52
CA ALA A 296 -16.50 -20.12 13.46
C ALA A 296 -16.92 -21.42 12.75
N GLY A 297 -16.68 -22.57 13.38
CA GLY A 297 -16.94 -23.89 12.77
C GLY A 297 -15.81 -24.42 11.87
N ALA A 298 -14.74 -23.66 11.61
CA ALA A 298 -13.61 -24.12 10.79
C ALA A 298 -12.97 -25.39 11.36
N LEU A 299 -12.86 -25.48 12.69
CA LEU A 299 -12.25 -26.63 13.36
C LEU A 299 -13.11 -27.90 13.32
N ASP A 300 -14.41 -27.77 13.02
CA ASP A 300 -15.38 -28.86 12.95
C ASP A 300 -15.49 -29.48 11.54
N LEU A 301 -14.88 -28.85 10.53
CA LEU A 301 -14.92 -29.35 9.15
C LEU A 301 -14.23 -30.71 9.02
N PRO A 302 -14.81 -31.66 8.26
CA PRO A 302 -14.28 -33.00 8.11
C PRO A 302 -12.94 -32.95 7.39
N ARG A 303 -11.88 -33.34 8.10
CA ARG A 303 -10.56 -33.53 7.51
C ARG A 303 -10.57 -34.88 6.82
N GLY A 304 -10.67 -34.89 5.49
CA GLY A 304 -10.56 -36.12 4.72
C GLY A 304 -9.31 -36.90 5.17
N GLN A 305 -9.46 -38.20 5.40
CA GLN A 305 -8.31 -39.09 5.51
C GLN A 305 -7.65 -39.10 4.13
N GLY A 306 -6.58 -38.32 3.97
CA GLY A 306 -5.68 -38.43 2.83
C GLY A 306 -4.93 -39.76 2.86
#